data_AF-A0A4Q3CA56-F1
#
_entry.id   AF-A0A4Q3CA56-F1
#
_cell.length_a   1.000
_cell.length_b   1.000
_cell.length_c   1.000
_cell.angle_alpha   90.00
_cell.angle_beta   90.00
_cell.angle_gamma   90.00
#
_symmetry.space_group_name_H-M   'P 1'
#
loop_
_entity.id
_entity.type
_entity.pdbx_description
1 polymer ?
#
loop_
_entity_poly.entity_id
_entity_poly.type
_entity_poly.pdbx_seq_one_letter_code
_entity_poly.pdbx_strand_id
1 'polypeptide(L)' 'YGVYSEQTGTSERALFVIDAKGIVRWSYVSPIAVNPGADGILAALESLQGDKA' A
#
# COMPACT_ATOMS: atom_id res chain seq x y z
N TYR A 1 3.04 8.87 5.09
CA TYR A 1 2.53 7.50 5.16
C TYR A 1 1.46 7.29 6.23
N GLY A 2 1.51 7.96 7.39
CA GLY A 2 0.32 8.11 8.27
C GLY A 2 -0.18 6.84 8.98
N VAL A 3 0.66 5.80 9.07
CA VAL A 3 0.29 4.48 9.59
C VAL A 3 0.95 4.15 10.93
N TYR A 4 1.43 5.17 11.65
CA TYR A 4 2.01 4.97 12.98
C TYR A 4 0.89 4.90 14.02
N SER A 5 0.87 3.83 14.82
CA SER A 5 -0.05 3.67 15.94
C SER A 5 0.64 4.13 17.22
N GLU A 6 0.16 5.24 17.78
CA GLU A 6 0.58 5.74 19.09
C GLU A 6 0.25 4.75 20.23
N GLN A 7 -0.80 3.94 20.06
CA GLN A 7 -1.24 2.99 21.07
C GLN A 7 -0.28 1.82 21.23
N THR A 8 0.25 1.31 20.11
CA THR A 8 1.18 0.17 20.12
C THR A 8 2.63 0.61 20.03
N GLY A 9 2.89 1.89 19.76
CA GLY A 9 4.23 2.44 19.57
C GLY A 9 4.92 1.91 18.32
N THR A 10 4.16 1.48 17.32
CA THR A 10 4.67 0.82 16.11
C THR A 10 3.90 1.26 14.87
N SER A 11 4.53 1.15 13.70
CA SER A 11 3.78 1.23 12.44
C SER A 11 2.84 0.05 12.28
N GLU A 12 1.62 0.31 11.83
CA GLU A 12 0.73 -0.71 11.29
C GLU A 12 1.32 -1.30 10.01
N ARG A 13 0.89 -2.51 9.64
CA ARG A 13 1.34 -3.13 8.40
C ARG A 13 0.65 -2.47 7.23
N ALA A 14 1.38 -1.68 6.46
CA ALA A 14 0.85 -1.02 5.28
C ALA A 14 1.71 -1.28 4.06
N LEU A 15 1.04 -1.32 2.91
CA LEU A 15 1.61 -1.48 1.58
C LEU A 15 1.39 -0.18 0.81
N PHE A 16 2.38 0.22 0.02
CA PHE A 16 2.34 1.43 -0.80
C PHE A 16 2.88 1.13 -2.19
N VAL A 17 2.21 1.66 -3.22
CA VAL A 17 2.73 1.70 -4.60
C VAL A 17 3.09 3.14 -4.92
N ILE A 18 4.34 3.36 -5.29
CA ILE A 18 4.92 4.68 -5.55
C ILE A 18 5.40 4.70 -6.99
N ASP A 19 5.04 5.74 -7.74
CA ASP A 19 5.52 5.91 -9.12
C ASP A 19 6.93 6.52 -9.19
N ALA A 20 7.48 6.60 -10.40
CA ALA A 20 8.83 7.13 -10.64
C ALA A 20 8.99 8.63 -10.29
N LYS A 21 7.89 9.36 -10.09
CA LYS A 21 7.91 10.76 -9.63
C LYS A 21 7.83 10.87 -8.11
N GLY A 22 7.79 9.75 -7.40
CA GLY A 22 7.68 9.69 -5.95
C GLY A 22 6.25 9.86 -5.44
N ILE A 23 5.23 9.77 -6.30
CA ILE A 23 3.83 9.93 -5.89
C ILE A 23 3.27 8.58 -5.44
N VAL A 24 2.63 8.54 -4.27
CA VAL A 24 1.86 7.38 -3.82
C VAL A 24 0.60 7.26 -4.68
N ARG A 25 0.55 6.23 -5.52
CA ARG A 25 -0.58 5.96 -6.41
C ARG A 25 -1.62 5.04 -5.79
N TRP A 26 -1.21 4.29 -4.76
CA TRP A 26 -2.08 3.39 -4.01
C TRP A 26 -1.49 3.09 -2.64
N SER A 27 -2.36 2.86 -1.66
CA SER A 27 -1.97 2.41 -0.34
C SER A 27 -3.03 1.51 0.29
N TYR A 28 -2.59 0.57 1.12
CA TYR A 28 -3.47 -0.31 1.87
C TYR A 28 -2.90 -0.58 3.26
N VAL A 29 -3.74 -0.48 4.29
CA VAL A 29 -3.39 -0.81 5.67
C VAL A 29 -4.04 -2.14 6.03
N SER A 30 -3.22 -3.10 6.42
CA SER A 30 -3.61 -4.46 6.71
C SER A 30 -4.05 -4.61 8.18
N PRO A 31 -5.17 -5.29 8.46
CA PRO A 31 -5.57 -5.61 9.83
C PRO A 31 -4.50 -6.42 10.56
N ILE A 32 -4.21 -6.14 11.82
CA ILE A 32 -3.08 -6.72 12.59
C ILE A 32 -2.97 -8.26 12.50
N ALA A 33 -4.08 -9.00 12.37
CA ALA A 33 -4.04 -10.47 12.30
C ALA A 33 -3.89 -11.08 10.89
N VAL A 34 -3.82 -10.27 9.83
CA VAL A 34 -3.95 -10.74 8.44
C VAL A 34 -2.68 -10.48 7.63
N ASN A 35 -2.01 -11.51 7.09
CA ASN A 35 -0.95 -11.24 6.11
C ASN A 35 -1.58 -10.68 4.82
N PRO A 36 -1.27 -9.44 4.39
CA PRO A 36 -1.91 -8.83 3.23
C PRO A 36 -1.56 -9.52 1.89
N GLY A 37 -0.52 -10.35 1.87
CA GLY A 37 -0.08 -11.01 0.64
C GLY A 37 0.37 -10.03 -0.45
N ALA A 38 0.48 -10.52 -1.68
CA ALA A 38 0.90 -9.71 -2.84
C ALA A 38 -0.28 -9.31 -3.76
N ASP A 39 -1.42 -10.00 -3.66
CA ASP A 39 -2.53 -9.87 -4.60
C ASP A 39 -3.04 -8.43 -4.73
N GLY A 40 -3.16 -7.71 -3.60
CA GLY A 40 -3.59 -6.31 -3.61
C GLY A 40 -2.60 -5.36 -4.32
N ILE A 41 -1.29 -5.61 -4.17
CA ILE A 41 -0.27 -4.84 -4.88
C ILE A 41 -0.28 -5.16 -6.38
N LEU A 42 -0.44 -6.43 -6.75
CA LEU A 42 -0.47 -6.85 -8.15
C LEU A 42 -1.67 -6.22 -8.88
N ALA A 43 -2.86 -6.29 -8.29
CA ALA A 43 -4.05 -5.63 -8.82
C ALA A 43 -3.88 -4.10 -8.93
N ALA A 44 -3.25 -3.47 -7.94
CA ALA A 44 -2.95 -2.04 -8.00
C ALA A 44 -1.98 -1.72 -9.16
N LEU A 45 -0.94 -2.51 -9.35
CA LEU A 45 0.03 -2.33 -10.44
C LEU A 45 -0.60 -2.55 -11.83
N GLU A 46 -1.51 -3.49 -11.97
CA GLU A 46 -2.26 -3.71 -13.21
C GLU A 46 -3.15 -2.52 -13.54
N SER A 47 -3.86 -1.97 -12.53
CA SER A 47 -4.71 -0.78 -12.72
C SER A 47 -3.92 0.45 -13.18
N LEU A 48 -2.66 0.57 -12.74
CA LEU A 48 -1.77 1.68 -13.14
C LEU A 48 -1.18 1.51 -14.53
N GLN A 49 -1.09 0.28 -15.05
CA GLN A 49 -0.62 -0.01 -16.40
C GLN A 49 -1.72 0.14 -17.46
N GLY A 50 -2.99 0.08 -17.05
CA GLY A 50 -4.15 0.37 -17.89
C GLY A 50 -4.24 1.83 -18.37
N ASP A 51 -3.50 2.74 -17.73
CA ASP A 51 -3.35 4.16 -18.11
C ASP A 51 -2.24 4.40 -19.15
N LYS A 52 -1.91 3.41 -19.99
CA LYS A 52 -1.16 3.66 -21.23
C LYS A 52 -2.12 4.20 -22.30
N ALA A 53 -2.30 5.51 -22.31
CA ALA A 53 -2.78 6.27 -23.47
C ALA A 53 -1.61 6.62 -24.40
#